data_AF-A0A8T6I9E9-F1
#
_entry.id   AF-A0A8T6I9E9-F1
#
_cell.length_a   1.000
_cell.length_b   1.000
_cell.length_c   1.000
_cell.angle_alpha   90.00
_cell.angle_beta   90.00
_cell.angle_gamma   90.00
#
_symmetry.space_group_name_H-M   'P 1'
#
loop_
_entity.id
_entity.type
_entity.pdbx_description
1 polymer ?
#
loop_
_entity_poly.entity_id
_entity_poly.type
_entity_poly.pdbx_seq_one_letter_code
_entity_poly.pdbx_strand_id
1 'polypeptide(L)'
;MKHPREEIYAAVVPAFAARGCDGFADGLTALTGVVADRAEAEEVTAVYEALTTAIARCEQTAATGDPAVMAKVIEHLLRTAGVEYQIGVVDGAIDNLHEYQDAWGFTQVAAMWSRSGAFGATPAATAVAGQIQDVIVGLGGLWPSLAPEGAVDGDAARLFGAAGSVEVAALPLSRGT
;
A
#
# COMPACT_ATOMS: atom_id res chain seq x y z
N MET A 1 2.02 -18.90 5.52
CA MET A 1 1.94 -17.51 5.02
C MET A 1 3.30 -16.86 5.34
N LYS A 2 4.03 -16.39 4.32
CA LYS A 2 5.43 -15.93 4.46
C LYS A 2 5.61 -14.41 4.41
N HIS A 3 4.59 -13.62 4.11
CA HIS A 3 4.75 -12.20 3.75
C HIS A 3 3.85 -11.35 4.66
N PRO A 4 4.38 -10.33 5.37
CA PRO A 4 5.43 -9.38 4.94
C PRO A 4 6.80 -9.52 5.63
N ARG A 5 6.93 -10.37 6.66
CA ARG A 5 8.15 -10.48 7.47
C ARG A 5 9.36 -10.98 6.68
N GLU A 6 9.16 -11.93 5.76
CA GLU A 6 10.26 -12.57 5.03
C GLU A 6 10.70 -11.80 3.77
N GLU A 7 9.90 -10.84 3.29
CA GLU A 7 10.18 -10.13 2.03
C GLU A 7 10.54 -8.65 2.21
N ILE A 8 9.65 -7.84 2.82
CA ILE A 8 9.84 -6.39 2.86
C ILE A 8 10.31 -5.88 4.23
N TYR A 9 10.00 -6.61 5.31
CA TYR A 9 10.29 -6.16 6.67
C TYR A 9 11.80 -6.01 6.92
N ALA A 10 12.61 -6.95 6.44
CA ALA A 10 14.07 -6.90 6.60
C ALA A 10 14.69 -5.64 5.97
N ALA A 11 14.14 -5.17 4.85
CA ALA A 11 14.61 -3.98 4.15
C ALA A 11 14.36 -2.68 4.94
N VAL A 12 13.35 -2.67 5.83
CA VAL A 12 12.99 -1.48 6.62
C VAL A 12 13.57 -1.48 8.04
N VAL A 13 14.17 -2.58 8.50
CA VAL A 13 14.82 -2.65 9.82
C VAL A 13 15.87 -1.54 10.04
N PRO A 14 16.78 -1.23 9.09
CA PRO A 14 17.74 -0.14 9.29
C PRO A 14 17.05 1.22 9.47
N ALA A 15 15.92 1.43 8.80
CA ALA A 15 15.12 2.64 8.90
C ALA A 15 14.42 2.77 10.26
N PHE A 16 14.02 1.66 10.89
CA PHE A 16 13.49 1.65 12.26
C PHE A 16 14.56 2.02 13.28
N ALA A 17 15.75 1.42 13.19
CA ALA A 17 16.86 1.72 14.09
C ALA A 17 17.27 3.20 14.04
N ALA A 18 17.35 3.78 12.84
CA ALA A 18 17.66 5.20 12.64
C ALA A 18 16.59 6.14 13.24
N ARG A 19 15.37 5.64 13.47
CA ARG A 19 14.20 6.40 13.94
C ARG A 19 13.81 6.10 15.38
N GLY A 20 14.59 5.26 16.09
CA GLY A 20 14.29 4.84 17.45
C GLY A 20 13.01 4.00 17.57
N CYS A 21 12.66 3.27 16.51
CA CYS A 21 11.54 2.33 16.51
C CYS A 21 12.05 0.90 16.68
N ASP A 22 11.45 0.15 17.60
CA ASP A 22 11.78 -1.26 17.85
C ASP A 22 11.23 -2.21 16.76
N GLY A 23 10.37 -1.68 15.89
CA GLY A 23 9.69 -2.42 14.85
C GLY A 23 8.42 -3.12 15.33
N PHE A 24 7.81 -3.91 14.45
CA PHE A 24 6.53 -4.58 14.67
C PHE A 24 6.51 -6.02 14.11
N ALA A 25 7.67 -6.69 14.02
CA ALA A 25 7.79 -8.05 13.49
C ALA A 25 6.88 -9.05 14.21
N ASP A 26 6.79 -8.95 15.53
CA ASP A 26 5.98 -9.85 16.34
C ASP A 26 4.48 -9.63 16.13
N GLY A 27 4.07 -8.37 15.89
CA GLY A 27 2.69 -8.05 15.52
C GLY A 27 2.30 -8.65 14.17
N LEU A 28 3.22 -8.65 13.19
CA LEU A 28 3.00 -9.34 11.91
C LEU A 28 2.82 -10.84 12.11
N THR A 29 3.71 -11.48 12.88
CA THR A 29 3.62 -12.91 13.19
C THR A 29 2.32 -13.25 13.93
N ALA A 30 1.89 -12.41 14.89
CA ALA A 30 0.64 -12.60 15.61
C ALA A 30 -0.57 -12.52 14.69
N LEU A 31 -0.64 -11.50 13.81
CA LEU A 31 -1.76 -11.35 12.87
C LEU A 31 -1.85 -12.55 11.91
N THR A 32 -0.70 -12.97 11.36
CA THR A 32 -0.64 -14.16 10.51
C THR A 32 -1.15 -15.40 11.24
N GLY A 33 -0.80 -15.57 12.52
CA GLY A 33 -1.25 -16.69 13.35
C GLY A 33 -2.77 -16.72 13.49
N VAL A 34 -3.38 -15.64 13.99
CA VAL A 34 -4.83 -15.61 14.24
C VAL A 34 -5.66 -15.74 12.97
N VAL A 35 -5.18 -15.22 11.83
CA VAL A 35 -5.83 -15.41 10.52
C VAL A 35 -5.71 -16.86 10.04
N ALA A 36 -4.52 -17.47 10.16
CA ALA A 36 -4.30 -18.86 9.74
C ALA A 36 -5.11 -19.85 10.58
N ASP A 37 -5.25 -19.58 11.87
CA ASP A 37 -6.03 -20.40 12.81
C ASP A 37 -7.54 -20.17 12.68
N ARG A 38 -7.97 -19.24 11.82
CA ARG A 38 -9.37 -18.85 11.62
C ARG A 38 -10.04 -18.44 12.94
N ALA A 39 -9.31 -17.66 13.73
CA ALA A 39 -9.82 -17.07 14.96
C ALA A 39 -11.07 -16.21 14.69
N GLU A 40 -11.82 -15.94 15.75
CA GLU A 40 -13.01 -15.11 15.67
C GLU A 40 -12.67 -13.69 15.20
N ALA A 41 -13.60 -13.06 14.49
CA ALA A 41 -13.37 -11.75 13.86
C ALA A 41 -12.94 -10.66 14.87
N GLU A 42 -13.44 -10.74 16.10
CA GLU A 42 -13.05 -9.81 17.18
C GLU A 42 -11.58 -9.95 17.56
N GLU A 43 -11.07 -11.19 17.65
CA GLU A 43 -9.66 -11.46 17.94
C GLU A 43 -8.74 -10.99 16.81
N VAL A 44 -9.11 -11.29 15.55
CA VAL A 44 -8.37 -10.83 14.37
C VAL A 44 -8.31 -9.30 14.34
N THR A 45 -9.43 -8.64 14.64
CA THR A 45 -9.52 -7.17 14.68
C THR A 45 -8.62 -6.59 15.77
N ALA A 46 -8.65 -7.14 16.98
CA ALA A 46 -7.82 -6.66 18.09
C ALA A 46 -6.32 -6.77 17.78
N VAL A 47 -5.88 -7.89 17.19
CA VAL A 47 -4.47 -8.08 16.79
C VAL A 47 -4.08 -7.13 15.65
N TYR A 48 -4.97 -6.93 14.68
CA TYR A 48 -4.76 -5.98 13.59
C TYR A 48 -4.62 -4.53 14.09
N GLU A 49 -5.47 -4.11 15.03
CA GLU A 49 -5.41 -2.77 15.65
C GLU A 49 -4.11 -2.57 16.46
N ALA A 50 -3.66 -3.59 17.18
CA ALA A 50 -2.39 -3.55 17.90
C ALA A 50 -1.21 -3.40 16.94
N LEU A 51 -1.20 -4.16 15.85
CA LEU A 51 -0.17 -4.09 14.81
C LEU A 51 -0.16 -2.71 14.14
N THR A 52 -1.31 -2.19 13.70
CA THR A 52 -1.40 -0.88 13.05
C THR A 52 -0.99 0.26 13.99
N THR A 53 -1.28 0.14 15.29
CA THR A 53 -0.76 1.05 16.32
C THR A 53 0.77 1.02 16.39
N ALA A 54 1.39 -0.16 16.33
CA ALA A 54 2.84 -0.31 16.34
C ALA A 54 3.49 0.27 15.07
N ILE A 55 2.87 0.05 13.90
CA ILE A 55 3.28 0.67 12.63
C ILE A 55 3.24 2.20 12.76
N ALA A 56 2.12 2.76 13.24
CA ALA A 56 1.95 4.20 13.39
C ALA A 56 3.01 4.81 14.33
N ARG A 57 3.40 4.13 15.41
CA ARG A 57 4.50 4.59 16.29
C ARG A 57 5.83 4.70 15.56
N CYS A 58 6.13 3.75 14.68
CA CYS A 58 7.34 3.77 13.86
C CYS A 58 7.31 4.85 12.78
N GLU A 59 6.11 5.24 12.33
CA GLU A 59 5.91 6.32 11.35
C GLU A 59 5.92 7.72 11.98
N GLN A 60 5.78 7.88 13.30
CA GLN A 60 5.70 9.20 13.95
C GLN A 60 6.90 10.11 13.67
N THR A 61 8.08 9.54 13.47
CA THR A 61 9.31 10.28 13.16
C THR A 61 9.58 10.39 11.66
N ALA A 62 8.70 9.83 10.83
CA ALA A 62 8.72 10.01 9.39
C ALA A 62 7.98 11.29 8.98
N ALA A 63 8.33 11.82 7.81
CA ALA A 63 7.75 13.06 7.27
C ALA A 63 6.35 12.84 6.66
N THR A 64 5.46 12.12 7.35
CA THR A 64 4.11 11.77 6.86
C THR A 64 3.18 12.97 6.73
N GLY A 65 3.55 14.13 7.28
CA GLY A 65 2.84 15.39 7.09
C GLY A 65 3.19 16.15 5.80
N ASP A 66 4.23 15.75 5.07
CA ASP A 66 4.65 16.40 3.83
C ASP A 66 3.92 15.78 2.63
N PRO A 67 3.09 16.54 1.88
CA PRO A 67 2.37 16.01 0.73
C PRO A 67 3.28 15.51 -0.39
N ALA A 68 4.48 16.07 -0.57
CA ALA A 68 5.44 15.57 -1.56
C ALA A 68 6.02 14.20 -1.15
N VAL A 69 6.26 14.00 0.15
CA VAL A 69 6.65 12.68 0.69
C VAL A 69 5.53 11.69 0.52
N MET A 70 4.29 12.05 0.88
CA MET A 70 3.15 11.15 0.76
C MET A 70 2.83 10.78 -0.68
N ALA A 71 2.99 11.70 -1.64
CA ALA A 71 2.84 11.37 -3.05
C ALA A 71 3.88 10.34 -3.54
N LYS A 72 5.14 10.42 -3.06
CA LYS A 72 6.18 9.41 -3.34
C LYS A 72 5.86 8.05 -2.71
N VAL A 73 5.34 8.04 -1.48
CA VAL A 73 4.87 6.80 -0.84
C VAL A 73 3.78 6.14 -1.68
N ILE A 74 2.79 6.91 -2.14
CA ILE A 74 1.69 6.42 -2.99
C ILE A 74 2.22 5.89 -4.33
N GLU A 75 3.15 6.60 -4.98
CA GLU A 75 3.81 6.15 -6.20
C GLU A 75 4.48 4.78 -6.00
N HIS A 76 5.29 4.64 -4.94
CA HIS A 76 5.96 3.39 -4.63
C HIS A 76 4.98 2.25 -4.33
N LEU A 77 3.89 2.52 -3.59
CA LEU A 77 2.85 1.52 -3.33
C LEU A 77 2.21 1.01 -4.63
N LEU A 78 1.87 1.90 -5.56
CA LEU A 78 1.30 1.52 -6.86
C LEU A 78 2.31 0.79 -7.75
N ARG A 79 3.60 1.15 -7.67
CA ARG A 79 4.66 0.45 -8.38
C ARG A 79 4.86 -0.97 -7.84
N THR A 80 4.90 -1.14 -6.52
CA THR A 80 4.96 -2.46 -5.90
C THR A 80 3.72 -3.27 -6.26
N ALA A 81 2.53 -2.67 -6.21
CA ALA A 81 1.30 -3.33 -6.67
C ALA A 81 1.42 -3.83 -8.11
N GLY A 82 2.04 -3.06 -9.01
CA GLY A 82 2.31 -3.51 -10.38
C GLY A 82 3.23 -4.73 -10.46
N VAL A 83 4.27 -4.79 -9.62
CA VAL A 83 5.16 -5.96 -9.52
C VAL A 83 4.39 -7.18 -9.05
N GLU A 84 3.64 -7.08 -7.96
CA GLU A 84 2.88 -8.22 -7.44
C GLU A 84 1.77 -8.65 -8.40
N TYR A 85 1.08 -7.71 -9.06
CA TYR A 85 0.05 -8.05 -10.04
C TYR A 85 0.61 -8.81 -11.24
N GLN A 86 1.82 -8.45 -11.71
CA GLN A 86 2.48 -9.14 -12.82
C GLN A 86 2.84 -10.59 -12.47
N ILE A 87 3.10 -10.87 -11.19
CA ILE A 87 3.33 -12.23 -10.69
C ILE A 87 1.99 -12.94 -10.45
N GLY A 88 1.00 -12.23 -9.93
CA GLY A 88 -0.31 -12.77 -9.59
C GLY A 88 -1.20 -13.10 -10.79
N VAL A 89 -1.04 -12.37 -11.90
CA VAL A 89 -1.85 -12.53 -13.12
C VAL A 89 -0.95 -12.73 -14.33
N VAL A 90 -1.07 -13.91 -14.96
CA VAL A 90 -0.32 -14.28 -16.17
C VAL A 90 -1.31 -14.68 -17.26
N ASP A 91 -1.20 -14.06 -18.43
CA ASP A 91 -2.08 -14.31 -19.60
C ASP A 91 -3.59 -14.26 -19.27
N GLY A 92 -3.97 -13.34 -18.37
CA GLY A 92 -5.35 -13.14 -17.94
C GLY A 92 -5.88 -14.20 -16.97
N ALA A 93 -5.02 -15.04 -16.38
CA ALA A 93 -5.39 -16.00 -15.36
C ALA A 93 -4.68 -15.69 -14.02
N ILE A 94 -5.34 -16.01 -12.90
CA ILE A 94 -4.70 -15.98 -11.57
C ILE A 94 -3.67 -17.12 -11.50
N ASP A 95 -2.39 -16.77 -11.56
CA ASP A 95 -1.28 -17.70 -11.38
C ASP A 95 -0.89 -17.79 -9.90
N ASN A 96 -0.82 -16.64 -9.22
CA ASN A 96 -0.57 -16.56 -7.79
C ASN A 96 -1.58 -15.64 -7.10
N LEU A 97 -2.56 -16.28 -6.42
CA LEU A 97 -3.63 -15.56 -5.72
C LEU A 97 -3.11 -14.62 -4.63
N HIS A 98 -2.01 -14.98 -3.95
CA HIS A 98 -1.48 -14.13 -2.88
C HIS A 98 -0.89 -12.83 -3.45
N GLU A 99 -0.13 -12.88 -4.53
CA GLU A 99 0.45 -11.67 -5.13
C GLU A 99 -0.62 -10.78 -5.76
N TYR A 100 -1.66 -11.38 -6.33
CA TYR A 100 -2.85 -10.64 -6.75
C TYR A 100 -3.51 -9.90 -5.57
N GLN A 101 -3.61 -10.55 -4.40
CA GLN A 101 -4.17 -9.95 -3.19
C GLN A 101 -3.26 -8.90 -2.56
N ASP A 102 -1.94 -9.09 -2.62
CA ASP A 102 -0.97 -8.10 -2.15
C ASP A 102 -0.98 -6.86 -3.05
N ALA A 103 -1.07 -7.03 -4.37
CA ALA A 103 -1.27 -5.92 -5.31
C ALA A 103 -2.54 -5.11 -5.00
N TRP A 104 -3.64 -5.81 -4.69
CA TRP A 104 -4.86 -5.17 -4.23
C TRP A 104 -4.64 -4.42 -2.92
N GLY A 105 -4.01 -5.06 -1.91
CA GLY A 105 -3.70 -4.46 -0.62
C GLY A 105 -2.88 -3.17 -0.72
N PHE A 106 -1.79 -3.18 -1.50
CA PHE A 106 -0.99 -1.99 -1.78
C PHE A 106 -1.81 -0.87 -2.44
N THR A 107 -2.68 -1.21 -3.38
CA THR A 107 -3.58 -0.24 -4.04
C THR A 107 -4.58 0.37 -3.06
N GLN A 108 -5.11 -0.43 -2.12
CA GLN A 108 -6.01 0.06 -1.08
C GLN A 108 -5.31 1.01 -0.09
N VAL A 109 -4.09 0.69 0.31
CA VAL A 109 -3.27 1.55 1.19
C VAL A 109 -2.88 2.84 0.47
N ALA A 110 -2.56 2.79 -0.83
CA ALA A 110 -2.35 3.98 -1.66
C ALA A 110 -3.58 4.90 -1.67
N ALA A 111 -4.78 4.33 -1.85
CA ALA A 111 -6.05 5.07 -1.76
C ALA A 111 -6.28 5.68 -0.36
N MET A 112 -5.94 4.96 0.71
CA MET A 112 -6.02 5.50 2.06
C MET A 112 -5.12 6.71 2.24
N TRP A 113 -3.84 6.60 1.84
CA TRP A 113 -2.88 7.69 1.99
C TRP A 113 -3.19 8.91 1.14
N SER A 114 -3.82 8.74 -0.03
CA SER A 114 -4.27 9.87 -0.86
C SER A 114 -5.38 10.71 -0.20
N ARG A 115 -6.01 10.20 0.87
CA ARG A 115 -6.99 10.91 1.70
C ARG A 115 -6.41 11.41 3.03
N SER A 116 -5.11 11.25 3.26
CA SER A 116 -4.47 11.67 4.50
C SER A 116 -4.45 13.19 4.66
N GLY A 117 -4.30 13.64 5.91
CA GLY A 117 -4.24 15.07 6.25
C GLY A 117 -3.06 15.82 5.62
N ALA A 118 -2.02 15.12 5.15
CA ALA A 118 -0.84 15.71 4.49
C ALA A 118 -1.22 16.59 3.29
N PHE A 119 -2.27 16.20 2.56
CA PHE A 119 -2.73 16.94 1.38
C PHE A 119 -3.66 18.12 1.71
N GLY A 120 -4.09 18.28 2.96
CA GLY A 120 -5.04 19.32 3.36
C GLY A 120 -4.41 20.71 3.58
N ALA A 121 -3.08 20.82 3.54
CA ALA A 121 -2.38 22.04 3.94
C ALA A 121 -2.50 23.20 2.92
N THR A 122 -2.66 22.90 1.63
CA THR A 122 -2.74 23.93 0.58
C THR A 122 -3.72 23.53 -0.53
N PRO A 123 -4.31 24.49 -1.27
CA PRO A 123 -5.15 24.18 -2.43
C PRO A 123 -4.43 23.35 -3.50
N ALA A 124 -3.14 23.58 -3.70
CA ALA A 124 -2.33 22.80 -4.63
C ALA A 124 -2.19 21.33 -4.18
N ALA A 125 -1.91 21.09 -2.90
CA ALA A 125 -1.84 19.73 -2.34
C ALA A 125 -3.19 19.01 -2.41
N THR A 126 -4.29 19.71 -2.13
CA THR A 126 -5.64 19.15 -2.29
C THR A 126 -5.94 18.78 -3.74
N ALA A 127 -5.55 19.62 -4.71
CA ALA A 127 -5.75 19.33 -6.13
C ALA A 127 -4.95 18.10 -6.58
N VAL A 128 -3.70 17.97 -6.11
CA VAL A 128 -2.87 16.78 -6.39
C VAL A 128 -3.50 15.53 -5.79
N ALA A 129 -4.01 15.58 -4.55
CA ALA A 129 -4.72 14.46 -3.95
C ALA A 129 -5.93 14.02 -4.78
N GLY A 130 -6.71 14.98 -5.30
CA GLY A 130 -7.83 14.68 -6.20
C GLY A 130 -7.39 13.92 -7.46
N GLN A 131 -6.31 14.37 -8.12
CA GLN A 131 -5.75 13.67 -9.29
C GLN A 131 -5.28 12.25 -8.96
N ILE A 132 -4.60 12.08 -7.82
CA ILE A 132 -4.16 10.75 -7.35
C ILE A 132 -5.37 9.84 -7.09
N GLN A 133 -6.42 10.36 -6.46
CA GLN A 133 -7.64 9.61 -6.18
C GLN A 133 -8.33 9.16 -7.48
N ASP A 134 -8.45 10.04 -8.47
CA ASP A 134 -9.02 9.71 -9.78
C ASP A 134 -8.24 8.61 -10.50
N VAL A 135 -6.90 8.70 -10.47
CA VAL A 135 -6.00 7.66 -11.01
C VAL A 135 -6.27 6.31 -10.33
N ILE A 136 -6.35 6.28 -9.00
CA ILE A 136 -6.58 5.03 -8.25
C ILE A 136 -7.98 4.47 -8.51
N VAL A 137 -9.02 5.31 -8.59
CA VAL A 137 -10.38 4.88 -8.95
C VAL A 137 -10.40 4.22 -10.33
N GLY A 138 -9.62 4.74 -11.29
CA GLY A 138 -9.47 4.15 -12.63
C GLY A 138 -8.86 2.74 -12.66
N LEU A 139 -8.26 2.27 -11.56
CA LEU A 139 -7.72 0.92 -11.43
C LEU A 139 -8.76 -0.12 -11.00
N GLY A 140 -9.97 0.28 -10.61
CA GLY A 140 -10.97 -0.63 -10.03
C GLY A 140 -11.30 -1.85 -10.90
N GLY A 141 -11.22 -1.72 -12.22
CA GLY A 141 -11.44 -2.84 -13.16
C GLY A 141 -10.42 -3.97 -13.09
N LEU A 142 -9.28 -3.78 -12.42
CA LEU A 142 -8.29 -4.84 -12.19
C LEU A 142 -8.76 -5.86 -11.14
N TRP A 143 -9.79 -5.51 -10.35
CA TRP A 143 -10.19 -6.22 -9.13
C TRP A 143 -11.65 -6.71 -9.18
N PRO A 144 -12.00 -7.67 -10.06
CA PRO A 144 -13.37 -8.20 -10.14
C PRO A 144 -13.85 -8.81 -8.81
N SER A 145 -12.96 -9.46 -8.07
CA SER A 145 -13.15 -9.88 -6.67
C SER A 145 -11.80 -10.11 -5.98
N LEU A 146 -11.79 -10.42 -4.68
CA LEU A 146 -10.56 -10.76 -3.93
C LEU A 146 -9.98 -12.15 -4.28
N ALA A 147 -10.79 -13.01 -4.88
CA ALA A 147 -10.40 -14.35 -5.31
C ALA A 147 -11.25 -14.71 -6.54
N PRO A 148 -10.96 -14.11 -7.71
CA PRO A 148 -11.79 -14.29 -8.88
C PRO A 148 -11.68 -15.72 -9.41
N GLU A 149 -12.83 -16.28 -9.77
CA GLU A 149 -12.90 -17.56 -10.47
C GLU A 149 -12.94 -17.28 -11.97
N GLY A 150 -11.90 -17.69 -12.69
CA GLY A 150 -11.80 -17.53 -14.14
C GLY A 150 -10.88 -16.39 -14.58
N ALA A 151 -11.09 -15.91 -15.81
CA ALA A 151 -10.19 -14.95 -16.43
C ALA A 151 -10.35 -13.54 -15.83
N VAL A 152 -9.22 -12.86 -15.62
CA VAL A 152 -9.13 -11.46 -15.22
C VAL A 152 -8.61 -10.66 -16.40
N ASP A 153 -9.41 -9.69 -16.86
CA ASP A 153 -8.99 -8.73 -17.89
C ASP A 153 -8.21 -7.59 -17.23
N GLY A 154 -6.93 -7.86 -16.95
CA GLY A 154 -6.07 -6.92 -16.26
C GLY A 154 -4.61 -7.01 -16.68
N ASP A 155 -3.96 -5.85 -16.70
CA ASP A 155 -2.56 -5.68 -17.11
C ASP A 155 -1.82 -4.86 -16.05
N ALA A 156 -0.71 -5.41 -15.54
CA ALA A 156 0.17 -4.75 -14.58
C ALA A 156 0.67 -3.37 -15.08
N ALA A 157 0.76 -3.17 -16.40
CA ALA A 157 1.11 -1.88 -17.00
C ALA A 157 0.17 -0.74 -16.57
N ARG A 158 -1.09 -1.04 -16.23
CA ARG A 158 -2.03 -0.04 -15.69
C ARG A 158 -1.59 0.47 -14.32
N LEU A 159 -1.06 -0.39 -13.46
CA LEU A 159 -0.53 -0.02 -12.14
C LEU A 159 0.78 0.78 -12.26
N PHE A 160 1.68 0.36 -13.14
CA PHE A 160 2.90 1.12 -13.42
C PHE A 160 2.60 2.49 -14.04
N GLY A 161 1.63 2.57 -14.96
CA GLY A 161 1.15 3.81 -15.55
C GLY A 161 0.49 4.73 -14.52
N ALA A 162 -0.26 4.17 -13.57
CA ALA A 162 -0.81 4.90 -12.43
C ALA A 162 0.29 5.48 -11.53
N ALA A 163 1.31 4.69 -11.19
CA ALA A 163 2.48 5.17 -10.44
C ALA A 163 3.15 6.37 -11.15
N GLY A 164 3.42 6.26 -12.45
CA GLY A 164 3.97 7.38 -13.23
C GLY A 164 3.04 8.59 -13.30
N SER A 165 1.72 8.39 -13.34
CA SER A 165 0.75 9.49 -13.30
C SER A 165 0.76 10.23 -11.95
N VAL A 166 0.92 9.49 -10.84
CA VAL A 166 1.10 10.08 -9.50
C VAL A 166 2.39 10.89 -9.43
N GLU A 167 3.50 10.37 -9.97
CA GLU A 167 4.78 11.10 -10.02
C GLU A 167 4.64 12.44 -10.76
N VAL A 168 3.99 12.43 -11.93
CA VAL A 168 3.75 13.65 -12.73
C VAL A 168 2.82 14.62 -12.00
N ALA A 169 1.73 14.12 -11.40
CA ALA A 169 0.80 14.94 -10.63
C ALA A 169 1.48 15.64 -9.43
N ALA A 170 2.48 14.99 -8.82
CA ALA A 170 3.19 15.49 -7.65
C ALA A 170 4.28 16.54 -7.96
N LEU A 171 4.66 16.73 -9.23
CA LEU A 171 5.71 17.70 -9.62
C LEU A 171 5.55 19.11 -9.02
N PRO A 172 4.33 19.70 -8.94
CA PRO A 172 4.14 21.01 -8.33
C PRO A 172 4.49 21.05 -6.82
N LEU A 173 4.35 19.93 -6.10
CA LEU A 173 4.64 19.86 -4.67
C LEU A 173 6.15 19.92 -4.37
N SER A 174 6.96 19.38 -5.28
CA SER A 174 8.43 19.34 -5.16
C SER A 174 9.13 20.66 -5.49
N ARG A 175 8.42 21.64 -6.07
CA ARG A 175 8.97 22.92 -6.51
C ARG A 175 8.77 24.06 -5.51
N GLY A 176 8.13 23.79 -4.38
CA GLY A 176 7.80 24.77 -3.34
C GLY A 176 8.72 24.77 -2.12
N THR A 177 9.74 23.92 -2.09
CA THR A 177 10.81 23.86 -1.06
C THR A 177 12.05 24.57 -1.55
#